data_AF-A0A8H8XN51-F1
#
_entry.id   AF-A0A8H8XN51-F1
#
_cell.length_a   1.000
_cell.length_b   1.000
_cell.length_c   1.000
_cell.angle_alpha   90.00
_cell.angle_beta   90.00
_cell.angle_gamma   90.00
#
_symmetry.space_group_name_H-M   'P 1'
#
loop_
_entity.id
_entity.type
_entity.pdbx_description
1 polymer ?
#
loop_
_entity_poly.entity_id
_entity_poly.type
_entity_poly.pdbx_seq_one_letter_code
_entity_poly.pdbx_strand_id
1 'polypeptide(L)'
;MITVNPETVARLMDLARAFHAKEQVVIPQEPNSPSDDWALQALADHGDDEYYGEFESIIDDLEPDQQQEVVALMWLGRGDGTLEEWDDLLRQAAEQWNPRTAGYLIAHPFLAEYLREGLDLQGYGEE
;
A
#
# COMPACT_ATOMS: atom_id res chain seq x y z
N MET A 1 -14.69 2.83 -9.11
CA MET A 1 -14.57 1.40 -9.44
C MET A 1 -13.12 1.16 -9.77
N ILE A 2 -12.49 0.23 -9.07
CA ILE A 2 -11.08 -0.10 -9.24
C ILE A 2 -10.88 -1.05 -10.43
N THR A 3 -9.71 -1.01 -11.04
CA THR A 3 -9.29 -1.89 -12.15
C THR A 3 -8.33 -2.99 -11.68
N VAL A 4 -7.61 -2.78 -10.58
CA VAL A 4 -6.82 -3.81 -9.93
C VAL A 4 -7.71 -4.96 -9.45
N ASN A 5 -7.26 -6.21 -9.67
CA ASN A 5 -8.01 -7.39 -9.24
C ASN A 5 -8.06 -7.46 -7.70
N PRO A 6 -9.26 -7.55 -7.06
CA PRO A 6 -9.38 -7.71 -5.62
C PRO A 6 -8.58 -8.88 -5.05
N GLU A 7 -8.43 -9.98 -5.78
CA GLU A 7 -7.60 -11.12 -5.35
C GLU A 7 -6.11 -10.75 -5.25
N THR A 8 -5.62 -9.88 -6.13
CA THR A 8 -4.25 -9.35 -6.06
C THR A 8 -4.08 -8.49 -4.81
N VAL A 9 -5.06 -7.64 -4.52
CA VAL A 9 -5.05 -6.81 -3.29
C VAL A 9 -5.11 -7.69 -2.05
N ALA A 10 -5.92 -8.76 -2.05
CA ALA A 10 -5.93 -9.75 -0.97
C ALA A 10 -4.56 -10.39 -0.76
N ARG A 11 -3.87 -10.78 -1.84
CA ARG A 11 -2.51 -11.31 -1.73
C ARG A 11 -1.53 -10.30 -1.14
N LEU A 12 -1.62 -9.03 -1.54
CA LEU A 12 -0.81 -7.94 -0.98
C LEU A 12 -1.07 -7.76 0.52
N MET A 13 -2.32 -7.90 0.98
CA MET A 13 -2.67 -7.85 2.41
C MET A 13 -2.03 -9.00 3.20
N ASP A 14 -2.08 -10.23 2.70
CA ASP A 14 -1.44 -11.38 3.36
C ASP A 14 0.08 -11.20 3.49
N LEU A 15 0.73 -10.76 2.42
CA LEU A 15 2.17 -10.51 2.41
C LEU A 15 2.55 -9.37 3.37
N ALA A 16 1.77 -8.28 3.37
CA ALA A 16 1.97 -7.17 4.29
C ALA A 16 1.85 -7.61 5.76
N ARG A 17 0.83 -8.40 6.10
CA ARG A 17 0.68 -8.96 7.45
C ARG A 17 1.84 -9.87 7.83
N ALA A 18 2.27 -10.75 6.93
CA ALA A 18 3.39 -11.65 7.18
C ALA A 18 4.70 -10.88 7.42
N PHE A 19 4.91 -9.81 6.65
CA PHE A 19 6.05 -8.91 6.82
C PHE A 19 5.97 -8.16 8.16
N HIS A 20 4.87 -7.44 8.43
CA HIS A 20 4.70 -6.63 9.64
C HIS A 20 4.62 -7.44 10.94
N ALA A 21 4.21 -8.71 10.88
CA ALA A 21 4.19 -9.60 12.04
C ALA A 21 5.59 -10.01 12.53
N LYS A 22 6.65 -9.82 11.73
CA LYS A 22 8.02 -10.17 12.14
C LYS A 22 8.52 -9.21 13.21
N GLU A 23 9.05 -9.78 14.30
CA GLU A 23 9.51 -9.06 15.51
C GLU A 23 10.64 -8.04 15.25
N GLN A 24 11.26 -8.06 14.06
CA GLN A 24 12.37 -7.19 13.66
C GLN A 24 11.93 -5.92 12.91
N VAL A 25 10.65 -5.79 12.53
CA VAL A 25 10.18 -4.69 11.70
C VAL A 25 9.96 -3.43 12.55
N VAL A 26 10.97 -2.57 12.62
CA VAL A 26 10.89 -1.27 13.30
C VAL A 26 10.51 -0.20 12.29
N ILE A 27 9.20 -0.06 12.05
CA ILE A 27 8.68 1.02 11.22
C ILE A 27 8.44 2.26 12.10
N PRO A 28 9.05 3.42 11.79
CA PRO A 28 8.78 4.65 12.51
C PRO A 28 7.30 5.03 12.40
N GLN A 29 6.69 5.39 13.52
CA GLN A 29 5.24 5.62 13.64
C GLN A 29 4.76 6.88 12.89
N GLU A 30 5.68 7.79 12.53
CA GLU A 30 5.36 9.06 11.88
C GLU A 30 6.36 9.37 10.75
N PRO A 31 5.89 9.66 9.52
CA PRO A 31 6.73 10.19 8.46
C PRO A 31 7.11 11.64 8.78
N ASN A 32 8.20 11.83 9.54
CA ASN A 32 8.65 13.16 9.99
C ASN A 32 9.31 14.03 8.88
N SER A 33 9.11 13.69 7.60
CA SER A 33 9.52 14.54 6.48
C SER A 33 8.79 14.15 5.19
N PRO A 34 8.38 15.09 4.32
CA PRO A 34 7.71 14.82 3.04
C PRO A 34 8.64 14.24 1.96
N SER A 35 9.81 13.73 2.33
CA SER A 35 10.73 13.08 1.40
C SER A 35 10.58 11.58 1.51
N ASP A 36 10.29 10.96 0.36
CA ASP A 36 10.24 9.54 -0.01
C ASP A 36 11.34 8.62 0.58
N ASP A 37 12.37 9.20 1.22
CA ASP A 37 13.55 8.53 1.76
C ASP A 37 13.28 7.75 3.06
N TRP A 38 12.26 8.15 3.85
CA TRP A 38 11.97 7.49 5.12
C TRP A 38 11.49 6.03 4.95
N ALA A 39 10.76 5.75 3.87
CA ALA A 39 10.27 4.40 3.56
C ALA A 39 11.45 3.46 3.22
N LEU A 40 12.41 3.94 2.43
CA LEU A 40 13.64 3.21 2.14
C LEU A 40 14.50 2.98 3.37
N GLN A 41 14.60 3.96 4.28
CA GLN A 41 15.35 3.81 5.53
C GLN A 41 14.71 2.75 6.44
N ALA A 42 13.39 2.69 6.53
CA ALA A 42 12.68 1.66 7.30
C ALA A 42 12.84 0.25 6.71
N LEU A 43 13.07 0.14 5.40
CA LEU A 43 13.18 -1.13 4.68
C LEU A 43 14.62 -1.61 4.47
N ALA A 44 15.62 -0.77 4.74
CA ALA A 44 17.02 -1.08 4.47
C ALA A 44 17.53 -2.34 5.20
N ASP A 45 16.94 -2.70 6.35
CA ASP A 45 17.27 -3.92 7.11
C ASP A 45 16.55 -5.18 6.58
N HIS A 46 15.53 -5.00 5.72
CA HIS A 46 14.60 -6.05 5.32
C HIS A 46 14.61 -6.36 3.81
N GLY A 47 15.60 -5.87 3.06
CA GLY A 47 15.70 -6.11 1.61
C GLY A 47 15.84 -7.58 1.18
N ASP A 48 16.17 -8.49 2.10
CA ASP A 48 16.25 -9.94 1.87
C ASP A 48 14.98 -10.69 2.33
N ASP A 49 13.96 -9.98 2.82
CA ASP A 49 12.74 -10.60 3.33
C ASP A 49 11.91 -11.21 2.19
N GLU A 50 11.62 -12.51 2.27
CA GLU A 50 10.84 -13.23 1.24
C GLU A 50 9.46 -12.60 0.99
N TYR A 51 8.80 -12.07 2.02
CA TYR A 51 7.47 -11.47 1.91
C TYR A 51 7.56 -10.09 1.27
N TYR A 52 8.60 -9.32 1.60
CA TYR A 52 8.83 -8.03 0.96
C TYR A 52 9.18 -8.21 -0.51
N GLY A 53 10.06 -9.15 -0.84
CA GLY A 53 10.45 -9.42 -2.23
C GLY A 53 9.27 -9.86 -3.10
N GLU A 54 8.39 -10.73 -2.57
CA GLU A 54 7.16 -11.10 -3.29
C GLU A 54 6.19 -9.92 -3.40
N PHE A 55 6.00 -9.15 -2.34
CA PHE A 55 5.15 -7.96 -2.34
C PHE A 55 5.61 -6.93 -3.38
N GLU A 56 6.92 -6.63 -3.41
CA GLU A 56 7.53 -5.73 -4.37
C GLU A 56 7.32 -6.22 -5.81
N SER A 57 7.54 -7.52 -6.04
CA SER A 57 7.34 -8.11 -7.37
C SER A 57 5.89 -8.02 -7.85
N ILE A 58 4.90 -8.18 -6.96
CA ILE A 58 3.49 -8.04 -7.34
C ILE A 58 3.17 -6.59 -7.70
N ILE A 59 3.64 -5.62 -6.91
CA ILE A 59 3.41 -4.19 -7.19
C ILE A 59 4.09 -3.77 -8.49
N ASP A 60 5.32 -4.21 -8.76
CA ASP A 60 6.06 -3.86 -9.98
C ASP A 60 5.43 -4.46 -11.26
N ASP A 61 4.75 -5.61 -11.16
CA ASP A 61 4.02 -6.25 -12.27
C ASP A 61 2.70 -5.54 -12.60
N LEU A 62 2.14 -4.76 -11.66
CA LEU A 62 0.93 -3.96 -11.88
C LEU A 62 1.20 -2.79 -12.84
N GLU A 63 0.20 -2.45 -13.65
CA GLU A 63 0.25 -1.24 -14.47
C GLU A 63 0.33 0.02 -13.59
N PRO A 64 0.96 1.12 -14.05
CA PRO A 64 1.11 2.34 -13.25
C PRO A 64 -0.20 2.86 -12.65
N ASP A 65 -1.28 2.84 -13.43
CA ASP A 65 -2.62 3.23 -12.98
C ASP A 65 -3.15 2.29 -11.87
N GLN A 66 -2.86 1.00 -11.96
CA GLN A 66 -3.24 0.02 -10.93
C GLN A 66 -2.42 0.21 -9.64
N GLN A 67 -1.13 0.55 -9.75
CA GLN A 67 -0.33 0.90 -8.57
C GLN A 67 -0.89 2.14 -7.85
N GLN A 68 -1.32 3.15 -8.62
CA GLN A 68 -1.97 4.35 -8.08
C GLN A 68 -3.29 4.01 -7.39
N GLU A 69 -4.08 3.09 -7.94
CA GLU A 69 -5.30 2.60 -7.30
C GLU A 69 -5.02 1.93 -5.95
N VAL A 70 -3.95 1.14 -5.83
CA VAL A 70 -3.57 0.51 -4.55
C VAL A 70 -3.18 1.57 -3.51
N VAL A 71 -2.47 2.62 -3.93
CA VAL A 71 -2.15 3.77 -3.05
C VAL A 71 -3.42 4.50 -2.62
N ALA A 72 -4.31 4.82 -3.56
CA ALA A 72 -5.57 5.49 -3.28
C ALA A 72 -6.49 4.64 -2.39
N LEU A 73 -6.52 3.31 -2.58
CA LEU A 73 -7.24 2.37 -1.71
C LEU A 73 -6.72 2.43 -0.27
N MET A 74 -5.40 2.44 -0.09
CA MET A 74 -4.79 2.57 1.24
C MET A 74 -5.18 3.91 1.90
N TRP A 75 -5.13 5.03 1.18
CA TRP A 75 -5.56 6.32 1.70
C TRP A 75 -7.04 6.37 2.06
N LEU A 76 -7.90 5.78 1.20
CA LEU A 76 -9.33 5.67 1.45
C LEU A 76 -9.61 4.88 2.73
N GLY A 77 -9.00 3.71 2.90
CA GLY A 77 -9.20 2.90 4.11
C GLY A 77 -8.50 3.43 5.37
N ARG A 78 -7.47 4.27 5.22
CA ARG A 78 -6.86 5.03 6.31
C ARG A 78 -7.71 6.22 6.76
N GLY A 79 -8.63 6.68 5.90
CA GLY A 79 -9.54 7.79 6.16
C GLY A 79 -9.00 9.16 5.73
N ASP A 80 -8.02 9.22 4.82
CA ASP A 80 -7.53 10.48 4.23
C ASP A 80 -8.52 11.12 3.25
N GLY A 81 -9.52 10.36 2.81
CA GLY A 81 -10.60 10.84 1.96
C GLY A 81 -11.79 9.92 2.04
N THR A 82 -12.81 10.24 1.26
CA THR A 82 -14.07 9.49 1.19
C THR A 82 -14.27 8.87 -0.19
N LEU A 83 -15.26 7.96 -0.30
CA LEU A 83 -15.62 7.36 -1.59
C LEU A 83 -16.09 8.42 -2.62
N GLU A 84 -16.67 9.53 -2.15
CA GLU A 84 -17.08 10.66 -2.99
C GLU A 84 -15.86 11.41 -3.58
N GLU A 85 -14.72 11.34 -2.90
CA GLU A 85 -13.45 11.99 -3.27
C GLU A 85 -12.50 11.02 -3.99
N TRP A 86 -12.97 9.84 -4.41
CA TRP A 86 -12.14 8.81 -5.02
C TRP A 86 -11.32 9.29 -6.23
N ASP A 87 -11.92 10.08 -7.12
CA ASP A 87 -11.22 10.63 -8.29
C ASP A 87 -10.08 11.59 -7.87
N ASP A 88 -10.28 12.32 -6.78
CA ASP A 88 -9.26 13.21 -6.23
C ASP A 88 -8.10 12.42 -5.59
N LEU A 89 -8.42 11.36 -4.84
CA LEU A 89 -7.42 10.44 -4.29
C LEU A 89 -6.58 9.79 -5.39
N LEU A 90 -7.20 9.35 -6.49
CA LEU A 90 -6.49 8.80 -7.65
C LEU A 90 -5.57 9.84 -8.30
N ARG A 91 -6.06 11.06 -8.50
CA ARG A 91 -5.25 12.16 -9.04
C ARG A 91 -4.04 12.44 -8.15
N GLN A 92 -4.24 12.53 -6.85
CA GLN A 92 -3.15 12.73 -5.89
C GLN A 92 -2.15 11.56 -5.89
N ALA A 93 -2.63 10.32 -6.04
CA ALA A 93 -1.78 9.13 -6.12
C ALA A 93 -0.96 9.13 -7.40
N ALA A 94 -1.54 9.53 -8.53
CA ALA A 94 -0.84 9.71 -9.79
C ALA A 94 0.23 10.81 -9.72
N GLU A 95 -0.05 11.93 -9.04
CA GLU A 95 0.91 13.02 -8.85
C GLU A 95 2.11 12.60 -7.99
N GLN A 96 1.92 11.66 -7.05
CA GLN A 96 2.97 11.12 -6.18
C GLN A 96 3.59 9.82 -6.71
N TRP A 97 3.07 9.26 -7.81
CA TRP A 97 3.48 7.96 -8.32
C TRP A 97 4.96 7.96 -8.71
N ASN A 98 5.65 6.92 -8.27
CA ASN A 98 7.01 6.64 -8.67
C ASN A 98 7.30 5.13 -8.58
N PRO A 99 8.41 4.63 -9.17
CA PRO A 99 8.73 3.20 -9.18
C PRO A 99 8.96 2.56 -7.80
N ARG A 100 9.00 3.35 -6.72
CA ARG A 100 9.18 2.85 -5.34
C ARG A 100 7.85 2.68 -4.59
N THR A 101 6.74 2.62 -5.32
CA THR A 101 5.39 2.48 -4.76
C THR A 101 5.30 1.29 -3.79
N ALA A 102 5.95 0.16 -4.10
CA ALA A 102 6.00 -1.00 -3.20
C ALA A 102 6.57 -0.65 -1.82
N GLY A 103 7.73 0.00 -1.79
CA GLY A 103 8.40 0.43 -0.57
C GLY A 103 7.55 1.43 0.22
N TYR A 104 6.92 2.38 -0.47
CA TYR A 104 5.99 3.31 0.14
C TYR A 104 4.83 2.59 0.83
N LEU A 105 4.15 1.67 0.13
CA LEU A 105 3.01 0.93 0.67
C LEU A 105 3.40 0.13 1.91
N ILE A 106 4.41 -0.73 1.79
CA ILE A 106 4.79 -1.66 2.86
C ILE A 106 5.38 -0.94 4.08
N ALA A 107 5.87 0.29 3.93
CA ALA A 107 6.32 1.11 5.04
C ALA A 107 5.15 1.60 5.94
N HIS A 108 3.90 1.28 5.61
CA HIS A 108 2.74 1.54 6.47
C HIS A 108 2.40 0.29 7.29
N PRO A 109 2.53 0.31 8.63
CA PRO A 109 2.40 -0.88 9.47
C PRO A 109 0.99 -1.48 9.55
N PHE A 110 -0.03 -0.71 9.15
CA PHE A 110 -1.43 -1.14 9.08
C PHE A 110 -1.93 -1.21 7.63
N LEU A 111 -1.01 -1.37 6.67
CA LEU A 111 -1.33 -1.41 5.23
C LEU A 111 -2.45 -2.41 4.94
N ALA A 112 -2.37 -3.62 5.51
CA ALA A 112 -3.37 -4.66 5.25
C ALA A 112 -4.76 -4.24 5.73
N GLU A 113 -4.85 -3.61 6.90
CA GLU A 113 -6.11 -3.12 7.46
C GLU A 113 -6.68 -1.97 6.61
N TYR A 114 -5.82 -1.07 6.14
CA TYR A 114 -6.24 0.02 5.27
C TYR A 114 -6.71 -0.48 3.90
N LEU A 115 -6.00 -1.42 3.27
CA LEU A 115 -6.44 -2.00 2.00
C LEU A 115 -7.77 -2.74 2.15
N ARG A 116 -7.96 -3.48 3.25
CA ARG A 116 -9.22 -4.16 3.54
C ARG A 116 -10.37 -3.16 3.66
N GLU A 117 -10.20 -2.10 4.44
CA GLU A 117 -11.22 -1.07 4.63
C GLU A 117 -11.51 -0.31 3.32
N GLY A 118 -10.47 -0.01 2.52
CA GLY A 118 -10.63 0.61 1.21
C GLY A 118 -11.41 -0.26 0.22
N LEU A 119 -11.17 -1.57 0.21
CA LEU A 119 -11.93 -2.53 -0.59
C LEU A 119 -13.40 -2.60 -0.14
N ASP A 120 -13.67 -2.64 1.16
CA ASP A 120 -15.02 -2.63 1.72
C ASP A 120 -15.81 -1.39 1.27
N LEU A 121 -15.19 -0.21 1.41
CA LEU A 121 -15.79 1.06 0.95
C LEU A 121 -16.06 1.10 -0.55
N GLN A 122 -15.24 0.43 -1.37
CA GLN A 122 -15.46 0.27 -2.81
C GLN A 122 -16.51 -0.79 -3.18
N GLY A 123 -17.04 -1.51 -2.18
CA GLY A 123 -18.04 -2.57 -2.37
C GLY A 123 -17.45 -3.94 -2.73
N TYR A 124 -16.16 -4.16 -2.44
CA TYR A 124 -15.47 -5.44 -2.62
C TYR A 124 -15.13 -6.12 -1.28
N GLY A 125 -15.73 -5.67 -0.18
CA GLY A 125 -15.61 -6.35 1.12
C GLY A 125 -16.18 -7.76 1.03
N GLU A 126 -15.48 -8.73 1.62
CA GLU A 126 -16.02 -10.07 1.79
C GLU A 126 -17.17 -10.02 2.82
N GLU A 127 -18.36 -10.52 2.45
CA GLU A 127 -19.49 -10.74 3.36
C GLU A 127 -19.20 -11.81 4.42
#